data_AF-A0A519XVX5-F1
#
_entry.id   AF-A0A519XVX5-F1
#
_cell.length_a   1.000
_cell.length_b   1.000
_cell.length_c   1.000
_cell.angle_alpha   90.00
_cell.angle_beta   90.00
_cell.angle_gamma   90.00
#
_symmetry.space_group_name_H-M   'P 1'
#
loop_
_entity.id
_entity.type
_entity.pdbx_description
1 polymer ?
#
loop_
_entity_poly.entity_id
_entity_poly.type
_entity_poly.pdbx_seq_one_letter_code
_entity_poly.pdbx_strand_id
1 'polypeptide(L)' 'TSAALRRPVTSTAAAVRVLDALGRPVRQAAFGAGQAELELSLSGLASGVYVVELAASGAQPTRSRLVVQ' A
#
# COMPACT_ATOMS: atom_id res chain seq x y z
N THR A 1 4.98 10.75 10.27
CA THR A 1 5.57 9.41 10.02
C THR A 1 5.12 8.92 8.66
N SER A 2 6.01 8.33 7.88
CA SER A 2 5.72 7.74 6.56
C SER A 2 6.36 6.36 6.42
N ALA A 3 5.89 5.57 5.47
CA ALA A 3 6.44 4.27 5.11
C ALA A 3 6.72 4.21 3.61
N ALA A 4 7.87 3.65 3.24
CA ALA A 4 8.23 3.42 1.85
C ALA A 4 7.69 2.06 1.38
N LEU A 5 6.88 2.07 0.32
CA LEU A 5 6.43 0.88 -0.37
C LEU A 5 7.25 0.69 -1.63
N ARG A 6 7.78 -0.52 -1.84
CA ARG A 6 8.61 -0.86 -2.99
C ARG A 6 7.99 -1.99 -3.80
N ARG A 7 8.10 -1.87 -5.12
CA ARG A 7 7.63 -2.84 -6.09
C ARG A 7 8.59 -2.85 -7.30
N PRO A 8 8.77 -3.99 -7.99
CA PRO A 8 9.47 -4.00 -9.28
C PRO A 8 8.90 -2.95 -10.24
N VAL A 9 9.77 -2.25 -10.98
CA VAL A 9 9.32 -1.30 -12.01
C VAL A 9 8.48 -2.06 -13.02
N THR A 10 7.24 -1.62 -13.20
CA THR A 10 6.29 -2.18 -14.18
C THR A 10 5.71 -1.05 -15.00
N SER A 11 5.39 -1.30 -16.27
CA SER A 11 4.70 -0.33 -17.13
C SER A 11 3.23 -0.09 -16.74
N THR A 12 2.74 -0.80 -15.71
CA THR A 12 1.35 -0.73 -15.24
C THR A 12 1.24 -0.01 -13.90
N ALA A 13 0.30 0.92 -13.82
CA ALA A 13 -0.13 1.48 -12.54
C ALA A 13 -0.70 0.37 -11.63
N ALA A 14 -0.63 0.58 -10.31
CA ALA A 14 -1.30 -0.28 -9.34
C ALA A 14 -1.97 0.53 -8.25
N ALA A 15 -3.16 0.07 -7.85
CA ALA A 15 -3.84 0.57 -6.69
C ALA A 15 -3.20 0.00 -5.43
N VAL A 16 -3.08 0.84 -4.41
CA VAL A 16 -2.61 0.49 -3.08
C VAL A 16 -3.75 0.77 -2.10
N ARG A 17 -4.06 -0.22 -1.26
CA ARG A 17 -5.04 -0.10 -0.18
C ARG A 17 -4.38 -0.46 1.13
N VAL A 18 -4.57 0.37 2.15
CA VAL A 18 -4.20 0.05 3.53
C VAL A 18 -5.47 -0.34 4.25
N LEU A 19 -5.47 -1.55 4.80
CA LEU A 19 -6.60 -2.15 5.50
C LEU A 19 -6.27 -2.26 6.99
N ASP A 20 -7.25 -2.00 7.84
CA ASP A 20 -7.15 -2.29 9.27
C ASP A 20 -7.23 -3.79 9.56
N ALA A 21 -7.11 -4.17 10.83
CA ALA A 21 -7.19 -5.57 11.27
C ALA A 21 -8.54 -6.25 10.95
N LEU A 22 -9.59 -5.48 10.64
CA LEU A 22 -10.91 -5.97 10.25
C LEU A 22 -11.08 -6.01 8.72
N GLY A 23 -10.03 -5.67 7.96
CA GLY A 23 -10.06 -5.64 6.49
C GLY A 23 -10.70 -4.39 5.90
N ARG A 24 -10.99 -3.36 6.71
CA ARG A 24 -11.62 -2.12 6.23
C ARG A 24 -10.55 -1.19 5.63
N PRO A 25 -10.76 -0.63 4.43
CA PRO A 25 -9.81 0.31 3.84
C PRO A 25 -9.79 1.62 4.63
N VAL A 26 -8.63 1.94 5.19
CA VAL A 26 -8.37 3.18 5.96
C VAL A 26 -7.54 4.18 5.17
N ARG A 27 -6.87 3.74 4.10
CA ARG A 27 -6.12 4.61 3.19
C ARG A 27 -6.02 4.00 1.80
N GLN A 28 -5.92 4.86 0.80
CA GLN A 28 -5.73 4.47 -0.59
C GLN A 28 -4.64 5.35 -1.21
N ALA A 29 -3.86 4.75 -2.10
CA ALA A 29 -2.86 5.42 -2.92
C ALA A 29 -2.71 4.65 -4.24
N ALA A 30 -1.82 5.11 -5.12
CA ALA A 30 -1.49 4.39 -6.32
C ALA A 30 -0.01 4.56 -6.66
N PHE A 31 0.59 3.51 -7.20
CA PHE A 31 1.82 3.66 -7.97
C PHE A 31 1.47 4.07 -9.39
N GLY A 32 2.15 5.09 -9.91
CA GLY A 32 2.16 5.38 -11.32
C GLY A 32 2.79 4.25 -12.15
N ALA A 33 2.55 4.27 -13.46
CA ALA A 33 3.31 3.45 -14.40
C ALA A 33 4.80 3.82 -14.33
N GLY A 34 5.67 2.83 -14.31
CA GLY A 34 7.12 3.01 -14.18
C GLY A 34 7.60 3.36 -12.77
N GLN A 35 6.70 3.54 -11.80
CA GLN A 35 7.05 3.92 -10.44
C GLN A 35 7.40 2.67 -9.60
N ALA A 36 8.63 2.66 -9.06
CA ALA A 36 9.15 1.57 -8.20
C ALA A 36 8.89 1.78 -6.71
N GLU A 37 8.79 3.05 -6.29
CA GLU A 37 8.72 3.44 -4.89
C GLU A 37 7.60 4.45 -4.67
N LEU A 38 6.83 4.24 -3.60
CA LEU A 38 5.75 5.11 -3.18
C LEU A 38 5.92 5.41 -1.70
N GLU A 39 6.03 6.69 -1.36
CA GLU A 39 5.99 7.11 0.04
C GLU A 39 4.54 7.23 0.49
N LEU A 40 4.17 6.42 1.48
CA LEU A 40 2.85 6.41 2.07
C LEU A 40 2.87 7.19 3.39
N SER A 41 2.08 8.26 3.49
CA SER A 41 1.88 8.95 4.76
C SER A 41 1.09 8.08 5.73
N LEU A 42 1.60 7.95 6.96
CA LEU A 42 0.95 7.24 8.08
C LEU A 42 0.26 8.20 9.05
N SER A 43 0.23 9.50 8.75
CA SER A 43 -0.36 10.50 9.65
C SER A 43 -1.83 10.22 9.91
N GLY A 44 -2.22 10.26 11.20
CA GLY A 44 -3.60 10.01 11.63
C GLY A 44 -4.01 8.53 11.68
N LEU A 45 -3.10 7.59 11.39
CA LEU A 45 -3.31 6.18 11.72
C LEU A 45 -2.95 5.94 13.19
N ALA A 46 -3.75 5.14 13.87
CA ALA A 46 -3.42 4.69 15.22
C ALA A 46 -2.26 3.69 15.17
N SER A 47 -1.51 3.58 16.27
CA SER A 47 -0.49 2.53 16.41
C SER A 47 -1.16 1.16 16.34
N GLY A 48 -0.59 0.23 15.56
CA GLY A 48 -1.20 -1.06 15.29
C GLY A 48 -0.66 -1.76 14.05
N VAL A 49 -1.30 -2.88 13.70
CA VAL A 49 -0.97 -3.68 12.51
C VAL A 49 -2.01 -3.45 11.42
N TYR A 50 -1.51 -3.20 10.22
CA TYR A 50 -2.28 -2.97 9.01
C TYR A 50 -1.83 -3.93 7.91
N VAL A 51 -2.69 -4.12 6.93
CA VAL A 51 -2.36 -4.85 5.69
C VAL A 51 -2.28 -3.86 4.55
N VAL A 52 -1.19 -3.88 3.80
CA VAL A 52 -1.06 -3.17 2.54
C VAL A 52 -1.34 -4.15 1.41
N GLU A 53 -2.39 -3.88 0.66
CA GLU A 53 -2.77 -4.64 -0.53
C GLU A 53 -2.40 -3.84 -1.78
N LEU A 54 -1.65 -4.48 -2.69
CA LEU A 54 -1.34 -3.97 -4.02
C LEU A 54 -2.15 -4.73 -5.06
N ALA A 55 -2.90 -4.02 -5.89
CA ALA A 55 -3.64 -4.59 -7.01
C ALA A 55 -3.21 -3.91 -8.32
N ALA A 56 -2.60 -4.67 -9.21
CA ALA A 56 -2.36 -4.28 -10.61
C ALA A 56 -3.41 -4.93 -11.51
N SER A 57 -3.80 -4.26 -12.60
CA SER A 57 -4.79 -4.81 -13.54
C SER A 57 -4.32 -6.15 -14.10
N GLY A 58 -5.15 -7.19 -13.99
CA GLY A 58 -4.85 -8.53 -14.52
C GLY A 58 -3.87 -9.36 -13.69
N ALA A 59 -3.43 -8.90 -12.52
CA ALA A 59 -2.56 -9.64 -11.62
C ALA A 59 -3.25 -10.00 -10.30
N GLN A 60 -2.82 -11.10 -9.68
CA GLN A 60 -3.25 -11.45 -8.33
C GLN A 60 -2.79 -10.34 -7.36
N PRO A 61 -3.66 -9.86 -6.45
CA PRO A 61 -3.25 -8.85 -5.48
C PRO A 61 -2.20 -9.41 -4.51
N THR A 62 -1.19 -8.61 -4.23
CA THR A 62 -0.12 -8.92 -3.26
C THR A 62 -0.43 -8.24 -1.94
N ARG A 63 -0.21 -8.93 -0.82
CA ARG A 63 -0.43 -8.39 0.53
C ARG A 63 0.86 -8.37 1.34
N SER A 64 1.08 -7.29 2.07
CA SER A 64 2.18 -7.15 3.03
C SER A 64 1.71 -6.57 4.36
N ARG A 65 2.44 -6.85 5.43
CA ARG A 65 2.15 -6.33 6.78
C ARG A 65 2.84 -4.99 6.98
N LEU A 66 2.10 -4.01 7.50
CA LEU A 66 2.62 -2.72 7.93
C LEU A 66 2.38 -2.57 9.43
N VAL A 67 3.41 -2.18 10.17
CA VAL A 67 3.32 -1.88 11.60
C VAL A 67 3.47 -0.38 11.78
N VAL A 68 2.49 0.26 12.42
CA VAL A 68 2.52 1.67 12.80
C VAL A 68 2.79 1.74 14.30
N GLN A 69 3.79 2.52 14.70
CA GLN A 69 4.18 2.72 16.09
C GLN A 69 4.00 4.18 16.47
#